data_AF-A0A936AW86-F1
#
_entry.id   AF-A0A936AW86-F1
#
_cell.length_a   1.000
_cell.length_b   1.000
_cell.length_c   1.000
_cell.angle_alpha   90.00
_cell.angle_beta   90.00
_cell.angle_gamma   90.00
#
_symmetry.space_group_name_H-M   'P 1'
#
loop_
_entity.id
_entity.type
_entity.pdbx_description
1 polymer ?
#
loop_
_entity_poly.entity_id
_entity_poly.type
_entity_poly.pdbx_seq_one_letter_code
_entity_poly.pdbx_strand_id
1 'polypeptide(L)'
;MSELKYSYNEFLGLLLIYIAHVDMEFTEDEREMIKNKIGQNALEKVLADFENMSDFQAFQAILSYKGVYYPTTEQKEEIMTDIKKLFLSDHDFSTLEKETYHFLLNMM
;
A
#
# COMPACT_ATOMS: atom_id res chain seq x y z
N MET A 1 -16.66 19.30 -5.52
CA MET A 1 -16.35 17.88 -5.77
C MET A 1 -14.85 17.77 -5.56
N SER A 2 -14.41 17.11 -4.49
CA SER A 2 -12.99 16.96 -4.21
C SER A 2 -12.40 16.05 -5.28
N GLU A 3 -11.55 16.58 -6.16
CA GLU A 3 -10.83 15.75 -7.13
C GLU A 3 -9.97 14.76 -6.34
N LEU A 4 -10.26 13.46 -6.52
CA LEU A 4 -9.44 12.41 -5.94
C LEU A 4 -8.06 12.49 -6.60
N LYS A 5 -7.03 12.79 -5.83
CA LYS A 5 -5.64 12.91 -6.33
C LYS A 5 -5.12 11.57 -6.87
N TYR A 6 -5.57 10.46 -6.28
CA TYR A 6 -5.22 9.10 -6.68
C TYR A 6 -6.47 8.30 -7.03
N SER A 7 -6.42 7.61 -8.16
CA SER A 7 -7.31 6.49 -8.50
C SER A 7 -7.10 5.31 -7.55
N TYR A 8 -8.01 4.34 -7.55
CA TYR A 8 -7.91 3.14 -6.70
C TYR A 8 -6.57 2.41 -6.89
N ASN A 9 -6.10 2.25 -8.12
CA ASN A 9 -4.83 1.60 -8.43
C ASN A 9 -3.63 2.39 -7.89
N GLU A 10 -3.65 3.72 -8.00
CA GLU A 10 -2.58 4.56 -7.47
C GLU A 10 -2.58 4.58 -5.94
N PHE A 11 -3.77 4.60 -5.31
CA PHE A 11 -3.92 4.44 -3.87
C PHE A 11 -3.37 3.09 -3.39
N LEU A 12 -3.73 2.00 -4.08
CA LEU A 12 -3.24 0.66 -3.75
C LEU A 12 -1.71 0.61 -3.89
N GLY A 13 -1.17 1.19 -4.95
CA GLY A 13 0.28 1.32 -5.13
C GLY A 13 0.94 2.08 -3.97
N LEU A 14 0.37 3.21 -3.56
CA LEU A 14 0.92 4.06 -2.49
C LEU A 14 0.94 3.30 -1.17
N LEU A 15 -0.15 2.58 -0.87
CA LEU A 15 -0.26 1.74 0.30
C LEU A 15 0.81 0.64 0.30
N LEU A 16 0.96 -0.09 -0.82
CA LEU A 16 1.92 -1.19 -0.91
C LEU A 16 3.37 -0.70 -0.84
N ILE A 17 3.70 0.43 -1.48
CA ILE A 17 5.03 1.07 -1.39
C ILE A 17 5.32 1.52 0.04
N TYR A 18 4.36 2.16 0.70
CA TYR A 18 4.52 2.58 2.10
C TYR A 18 4.82 1.38 3.00
N ILE A 19 4.15 0.26 2.77
CA ILE A 19 4.34 -0.96 3.55
C ILE A 19 5.75 -1.53 3.35
N ALA A 20 6.19 -1.68 2.10
CA ALA A 20 7.54 -2.16 1.80
C ALA A 20 8.63 -1.19 2.31
N HIS A 21 8.34 0.12 2.32
CA HIS A 21 9.25 1.10 2.90
C HIS A 21 9.38 0.97 4.43
N VAL A 22 8.26 0.75 5.13
CA VAL A 22 8.24 0.50 6.59
C VAL A 22 8.96 -0.80 6.94
N ASP A 23 8.84 -1.82 6.10
CA ASP A 23 9.53 -3.10 6.26
C ASP A 23 11.05 -2.98 6.01
N MET A 24 11.52 -1.85 5.46
CA MET A 24 12.90 -1.57 5.05
C MET A 24 13.47 -2.54 4.00
N GLU A 25 12.70 -3.53 3.56
CA GLU A 25 12.95 -4.40 2.42
C GLU A 25 11.87 -4.15 1.37
N PHE A 26 12.29 -3.60 0.23
CA PHE A 26 11.45 -3.53 -0.97
C PHE A 26 12.15 -4.29 -2.08
N THR A 27 11.73 -5.53 -2.32
CA THR A 27 12.42 -6.43 -3.25
C THR A 27 11.93 -6.21 -4.69
N GLU A 28 12.74 -6.66 -5.66
CA GLU A 28 12.34 -6.56 -7.08
C GLU A 28 11.07 -7.39 -7.36
N ASP A 29 10.88 -8.52 -6.67
CA ASP A 29 9.71 -9.37 -6.81
C ASP A 29 8.42 -8.68 -6.32
N GLU A 30 8.48 -7.98 -5.17
CA GLU A 30 7.36 -7.18 -4.69
C GLU A 30 7.04 -6.03 -5.64
N ARG A 31 8.08 -5.36 -6.15
CA ARG A 31 7.93 -4.29 -7.14
C ARG A 31 7.26 -4.80 -8.41
N GLU A 32 7.68 -5.96 -8.93
CA GLU A 32 7.04 -6.59 -10.09
C GLU A 32 5.60 -7.01 -9.79
N MET A 33 5.32 -7.52 -8.60
CA MET A 33 3.96 -7.89 -8.21
C MET A 33 3.03 -6.66 -8.15
N ILE A 34 3.48 -5.57 -7.52
CA ILE A 34 2.72 -4.30 -7.49
C ILE A 34 2.52 -3.79 -8.92
N LYS A 35 3.58 -3.79 -9.74
CA LYS A 35 3.53 -3.38 -11.15
C LYS A 35 2.49 -4.17 -11.93
N ASN A 36 2.45 -5.48 -11.77
CA ASN A 36 1.49 -6.36 -12.44
C ASN A 36 0.05 -6.10 -11.98
N LYS A 37 -0.14 -5.62 -10.74
CA LYS A 37 -1.46 -5.37 -10.16
C LYS A 37 -2.04 -4.01 -10.53
N ILE A 38 -1.25 -2.94 -10.44
CA ILE A 38 -1.73 -1.56 -10.65
C ILE A 38 -1.36 -1.00 -12.02
N GLY A 39 -0.44 -1.65 -12.73
CA GLY A 39 0.14 -1.20 -13.99
C GLY A 39 1.38 -0.33 -13.80
N GLN A 40 2.30 -0.39 -14.77
CA GLN A 40 3.58 0.32 -14.72
C GLN A 40 3.41 1.84 -14.56
N ASN A 41 2.52 2.47 -15.33
CA ASN A 41 2.33 3.92 -15.28
C ASN A 41 1.86 4.41 -13.90
N ALA A 42 0.98 3.66 -13.24
CA ALA A 42 0.50 4.00 -11.90
C ALA A 42 1.61 3.82 -10.86
N LEU A 43 2.38 2.73 -10.97
CA LEU A 43 3.52 2.47 -10.10
C LEU A 43 4.57 3.58 -10.19
N GLU A 44 5.01 3.95 -11.39
CA GLU A 44 6.05 4.96 -11.59
C GLU A 44 5.61 6.33 -11.08
N LYS A 45 4.35 6.71 -11.31
CA LYS A 45 3.79 7.97 -10.81
C LYS A 45 3.76 8.00 -9.29
N VAL A 46 3.30 6.93 -8.65
CA VAL A 46 3.20 6.87 -7.20
C VAL A 46 4.57 6.79 -6.53
N LEU A 47 5.53 6.06 -7.12
CA LEU A 47 6.92 6.04 -6.65
C LEU A 47 7.54 7.43 -6.70
N ALA A 48 7.39 8.15 -7.81
CA ALA A 48 7.91 9.52 -7.93
C ALA A 48 7.27 10.46 -6.91
N ASP A 49 5.97 10.31 -6.66
CA ASP A 49 5.27 11.05 -5.60
C ASP A 49 5.78 10.67 -4.21
N PHE A 50 5.99 9.38 -3.94
CA PHE A 50 6.44 8.84 -2.65
C PHE A 50 7.89 9.26 -2.32
N GLU A 51 8.79 9.28 -3.30
CA GLU A 51 10.18 9.75 -3.12
C GLU A 51 10.27 11.22 -2.65
N ASN A 52 9.23 12.01 -2.95
CA ASN A 52 9.14 13.40 -2.53
C ASN A 52 8.26 13.60 -1.28
N MET A 53 7.71 12.52 -0.71
CA MET A 53 6.89 12.55 0.50
C MET A 53 7.69 12.05 1.70
N SER A 54 7.39 12.61 2.87
CA SER A 54 7.79 11.98 4.13
C SER A 54 6.83 10.84 4.48
N ASP A 55 7.26 9.92 5.34
CA ASP A 55 6.41 8.82 5.86
C ASP A 55 5.08 9.34 6.39
N PHE A 56 5.12 10.47 7.11
CA PHE A 56 3.92 11.10 7.65
C PHE A 56 2.98 11.62 6.54
N GLN A 57 3.51 12.15 5.44
CA GLN A 57 2.69 12.62 4.32
C GLN A 57 2.07 11.47 3.54
N ALA A 58 2.84 10.42 3.25
CA ALA A 58 2.34 9.21 2.62
C ALA A 58 1.23 8.56 3.47
N PHE A 59 1.44 8.51 4.78
CA PHE A 59 0.48 8.03 5.75
C PHE A 59 -0.82 8.85 5.79
N GLN A 60 -0.71 10.17 5.86
CA GLN A 60 -1.88 11.06 5.80
C GLN A 60 -2.65 10.91 4.48
N ALA A 61 -1.93 10.73 3.37
CA ALA A 61 -2.55 10.46 2.08
C ALA A 61 -3.36 9.15 2.14
N ILE A 62 -2.78 8.04 2.60
CA ILE A 62 -3.48 6.76 2.77
C ILE A 62 -4.75 6.92 3.61
N LEU A 63 -4.65 7.58 4.78
CA LEU A 63 -5.80 7.80 5.66
C LEU A 63 -6.89 8.67 5.03
N SER A 64 -6.53 9.64 4.19
CA SER A 64 -7.51 10.50 3.51
C SER A 64 -8.42 9.71 2.56
N TYR A 65 -7.97 8.55 2.08
CA TYR A 65 -8.75 7.66 1.21
C TYR A 65 -9.56 6.60 1.98
N LYS A 66 -9.48 6.54 3.30
CA LYS A 66 -10.26 5.62 4.15
C LYS A 66 -11.75 5.71 3.92
N GLY A 67 -12.28 6.92 3.84
CA GLY A 67 -13.71 7.14 3.55
C GLY A 67 -14.11 6.90 2.10
N VAL A 68 -13.15 6.69 1.18
CA VAL A 68 -13.39 6.64 -0.27
C VAL A 68 -13.22 5.23 -0.81
N TYR A 69 -12.09 4.58 -0.52
CA TYR A 69 -11.72 3.28 -1.11
C TYR A 69 -11.92 2.07 -0.19
N TYR A 70 -12.26 2.30 1.09
CA TYR A 70 -12.59 1.22 2.02
C TYR A 70 -13.59 1.67 3.11
N PRO A 71 -14.77 2.21 2.74
CA PRO A 71 -15.79 2.60 3.69
C PRO A 71 -16.42 1.41 4.46
N THR A 72 -16.28 0.18 3.97
CA THR A 72 -16.87 -1.02 4.58
C THR A 72 -15.82 -2.01 5.06
N THR A 73 -16.18 -2.80 6.08
CA THR A 73 -15.31 -3.86 6.65
C THR A 73 -14.86 -4.87 5.60
N GLU A 74 -15.72 -5.25 4.65
CA GLU A 74 -15.37 -6.21 3.59
C GLU A 74 -14.28 -5.69 2.65
N GLN A 75 -14.34 -4.42 2.24
CA GLN A 75 -13.32 -3.82 1.37
C GLN A 75 -11.99 -3.63 2.10
N LYS A 76 -12.05 -3.32 3.41
CA LYS A 76 -10.86 -3.34 4.25
C LYS A 76 -10.24 -4.73 4.29
N GLU A 77 -11.05 -5.79 4.47
CA GLU A 77 -10.55 -7.18 4.47
C GLU A 77 -9.92 -7.58 3.13
N GLU A 78 -10.46 -7.10 2.01
CA GLU A 78 -9.89 -7.34 0.67
C GLU A 78 -8.49 -6.71 0.55
N ILE A 79 -8.34 -5.44 0.96
CA ILE A 79 -7.04 -4.75 0.98
C ILE A 79 -6.05 -5.46 1.91
N MET A 80 -6.48 -5.84 3.11
CA MET A 80 -5.62 -6.57 4.05
C MET A 80 -5.22 -7.95 3.50
N THR A 81 -6.13 -8.65 2.82
CA THR A 81 -5.84 -9.93 2.17
C THR A 81 -4.78 -9.77 1.09
N ASP A 82 -4.85 -8.69 0.33
CA ASP A 82 -3.90 -8.37 -0.72
C ASP A 82 -2.53 -7.97 -0.20
N ILE A 83 -2.46 -7.21 0.90
CA ILE A 83 -1.22 -6.95 1.64
C ILE A 83 -0.61 -8.25 2.13
N LYS A 84 -1.42 -9.14 2.71
CA LYS A 84 -0.95 -10.44 3.20
C LYS A 84 -0.39 -11.32 2.09
N LYS A 85 -0.98 -11.28 0.89
CA LYS A 85 -0.44 -12.00 -0.27
C LYS A 85 0.90 -11.44 -0.74
N LEU A 86 1.10 -10.12 -0.62
CA LEU A 86 2.37 -9.46 -0.93
C LEU A 86 3.50 -10.00 -0.05
N PHE A 87 3.30 -9.96 1.27
CA PHE A 87 4.27 -10.50 2.23
C PHE A 87 4.54 -12.00 2.07
N LEU A 88 3.53 -12.78 1.67
CA LEU A 88 3.70 -14.21 1.41
C LEU A 88 4.38 -14.52 0.07
N SER A 89 4.60 -13.53 -0.79
CA SER A 89 5.23 -13.71 -2.10
C SER A 89 6.74 -13.98 -1.98
N ASP A 90 7.41 -13.41 -0.97
CA ASP A 90 8.87 -13.55 -0.76
C ASP A 90 9.25 -14.69 0.21
N HIS A 91 8.33 -15.65 0.38
CA HIS A 91 8.52 -16.91 1.14
C HIS A 91 8.82 -16.79 2.66
N ASP A 92 9.07 -15.62 3.21
CA ASP A 92 9.31 -15.43 4.66
C ASP A 92 8.37 -14.38 5.25
N PHE A 93 7.24 -14.82 5.85
CA PHE A 93 6.36 -13.92 6.59
C PHE A 93 6.98 -13.58 7.95
N SER A 94 7.86 -12.59 7.95
CA SER A 94 8.75 -12.20 9.04
C SER A 94 7.98 -11.67 10.24
N THR A 95 8.65 -11.56 11.40
CA THR A 95 8.04 -10.96 12.59
C THR A 95 7.72 -9.47 12.36
N LEU A 96 8.52 -8.77 11.56
CA LEU A 96 8.32 -7.36 11.25
C LEU A 96 7.07 -7.15 10.38
N GLU A 97 6.91 -7.96 9.33
CA GLU A 97 5.72 -7.90 8.46
C GLU A 97 4.41 -8.21 9.21
N LYS A 98 4.47 -9.12 10.20
CA LYS A 98 3.33 -9.38 11.11
C LYS A 98 2.97 -8.16 11.93
N GLU A 99 3.96 -7.49 12.52
CA GLU A 99 3.73 -6.26 13.29
C GLU A 99 3.18 -5.14 12.39
N THR A 100 3.75 -4.96 11.21
CA THR A 100 3.27 -4.01 10.19
C THR A 100 1.83 -4.33 9.75
N TYR A 101 1.52 -5.61 9.50
CA TYR A 101 0.16 -6.07 9.18
C TYR A 101 -0.83 -5.74 10.31
N HIS A 102 -0.48 -6.04 11.56
CA HIS A 102 -1.32 -5.76 12.71
C HIS A 102 -1.50 -4.25 12.96
N PHE A 103 -0.45 -3.46 12.75
CA PHE A 103 -0.50 -2.00 12.84
C PHE A 103 -1.50 -1.42 11.84
N LEU A 104 -1.43 -1.84 10.57
CA LEU A 104 -2.35 -1.40 9.52
C LEU A 104 -3.79 -1.86 9.79
N LEU A 105 -3.97 -3.11 10.24
CA LEU A 105 -5.29 -3.65 10.57
C LEU A 105 -6.00 -2.83 11.65
N ASN A 106 -5.27 -2.37 12.68
CA ASN A 106 -5.86 -1.58 13.78
C ASN A 106 -6.16 -0.14 13.38
N MET A 107 -5.51 0.36 12.35
CA MET A 107 -5.58 1.76 11.94
C MET A 107 -6.59 2.02 10.81
N MET A 108 -6.64 1.11 9.83
CA MET A 108 -7.60 1.15 8.72
C MET A 108 -9.01 0.81 9.17
#